data_AF-A0A8T5RVE9-F1
#
_entry.id   AF-A0A8T5RVE9-F1
#
_cell.length_a   1.000
_cell.length_b   1.000
_cell.length_c   1.000
_cell.angle_alpha   90.00
_cell.angle_beta   90.00
_cell.angle_gamma   90.00
#
_symmetry.space_group_name_H-M   'P 1'
#
loop_
_entity.id
_entity.type
_entity.pdbx_description
1 polymer ?
#
loop_
_entity_poly.entity_id
_entity_poly.type
_entity_poly.pdbx_seq_one_letter_code
_entity_poly.pdbx_strand_id
1 'polypeptide(L)'
;MKQTKKIDFNEFDLIFLGAPCHDTDLAKPLIRILRKLPESPKFKIAGFFTHSTTPPEGNTKNKSLYDDWAGNCSKSFEKMKQEKNAEFLGFFRCQRAPSPGIETFIHQTIIKYEDEWQDYIKGTKNHPDQNDLENAKKFAAEILQQC
;
A
#
# COMPACT_ATOMS: atom_id res chain seq x y z
N MET A 1 -31.52 9.93 2.39
CA MET A 1 -30.61 8.76 2.47
C MET A 1 -30.00 8.54 1.09
N LYS A 2 -28.67 8.60 0.94
CA LYS A 2 -28.01 8.23 -0.33
C LYS A 2 -28.02 6.71 -0.44
N GLN A 3 -28.69 6.17 -1.46
CA GLN A 3 -28.55 4.76 -1.83
C GLN A 3 -27.11 4.53 -2.28
N THR A 4 -26.31 3.90 -1.43
CA THR A 4 -25.03 3.33 -1.86
C THR A 4 -25.31 2.05 -2.64
N LYS A 5 -25.07 2.09 -3.96
CA LYS A 5 -25.11 0.91 -4.82
C LYS A 5 -24.13 -0.12 -4.26
N LYS A 6 -24.62 -1.31 -3.91
CA LYS A 6 -23.76 -2.42 -3.50
C LYS A 6 -22.98 -2.87 -4.73
N ILE A 7 -21.65 -2.80 -4.67
CA ILE A 7 -20.80 -3.33 -5.73
C ILE A 7 -20.75 -4.85 -5.52
N ASP A 8 -21.10 -5.62 -6.56
CA ASP A 8 -20.83 -7.05 -6.62
C ASP A 8 -19.48 -7.25 -7.33
N PHE A 9 -18.50 -7.77 -6.60
CA PHE A 9 -17.16 -7.98 -7.14
C PHE A 9 -17.10 -9.12 -8.16
N ASN A 10 -18.12 -9.99 -8.23
CA ASN A 10 -18.16 -11.08 -9.20
C ASN A 10 -18.50 -10.60 -10.63
N GLU A 11 -18.84 -9.32 -10.82
CA GLU A 11 -19.02 -8.71 -12.14
C GLU A 11 -17.69 -8.37 -12.83
N PHE A 12 -16.55 -8.58 -12.16
CA PHE A 12 -15.22 -8.22 -12.65
C PHE A 12 -14.33 -9.47 -12.73
N ASP A 13 -13.46 -9.55 -13.73
CA ASP A 13 -12.42 -10.59 -13.79
C ASP A 13 -11.18 -10.23 -12.95
N LEU A 14 -10.93 -8.93 -12.77
CA LEU A 14 -9.79 -8.37 -12.05
C LEU A 14 -10.20 -7.14 -11.25
N ILE A 15 -9.71 -7.03 -10.01
CA ILE A 15 -9.91 -5.85 -9.16
C ILE A 15 -8.58 -5.35 -8.62
N PHE A 16 -8.30 -4.06 -8.82
CA PHE A 16 -7.26 -3.34 -8.11
C PHE A 16 -7.82 -2.75 -6.81
N LEU A 17 -7.22 -3.12 -5.67
CA LEU A 17 -7.59 -2.59 -4.36
C LEU A 17 -6.41 -1.84 -3.76
N GLY A 18 -6.64 -0.60 -3.32
CA GLY A 18 -5.58 0.13 -2.66
C GLY A 18 -5.99 1.13 -1.60
N ALA A 19 -5.05 1.38 -0.69
CA ALA A 19 -5.22 2.28 0.45
C ALA A 19 -3.86 2.84 0.91
N PRO A 20 -3.83 3.99 1.58
CA PRO A 20 -2.65 4.40 2.32
C PRO A 20 -2.40 3.46 3.51
N CYS A 21 -1.13 3.33 3.89
CA CYS A 21 -0.73 2.79 5.18
C CYS A 21 -1.14 3.75 6.29
N HIS A 22 -1.74 3.21 7.35
CA HIS A 22 -2.26 3.89 8.52
C HIS A 22 -2.16 2.94 9.72
N ASP A 23 -1.64 3.40 10.85
CA ASP A 23 -1.37 2.56 12.03
C ASP A 23 -0.55 1.30 11.69
N THR A 24 0.50 1.46 10.89
CA THR A 24 1.41 0.39 10.40
C THR A 24 0.85 -0.61 9.38
N ASP A 25 -0.43 -0.50 9.02
CA ASP A 25 -1.16 -1.46 8.17
C ASP A 25 -2.01 -0.72 7.11
N LEU A 26 -2.71 -1.42 6.22
CA LEU A 26 -3.65 -0.80 5.29
C LEU A 26 -4.75 -0.07 6.07
N ALA A 27 -5.20 1.08 5.55
CA ALA A 27 -6.30 1.82 6.16
C ALA A 27 -7.52 0.90 6.42
N LYS A 28 -8.11 1.04 7.62
CA LYS A 28 -9.22 0.20 8.13
C LYS A 28 -10.37 -0.05 7.12
N PRO A 29 -10.78 0.91 6.26
CA PRO A 29 -11.78 0.63 5.23
C PRO A 29 -11.39 -0.50 4.29
N LEU A 30 -10.13 -0.56 3.83
CA LEU A 30 -9.67 -1.63 2.95
C LEU A 30 -9.58 -2.96 3.69
N ILE A 31 -9.07 -2.99 4.93
CA ILE A 31 -9.06 -4.20 5.76
C ILE A 31 -10.48 -4.79 5.91
N ARG A 32 -11.49 -3.93 6.09
CA ARG A 32 -12.90 -4.36 6.16
C ARG A 32 -13.41 -4.93 4.83
N ILE A 33 -12.96 -4.39 3.70
CA ILE A 33 -13.28 -4.94 2.37
C ILE A 33 -12.63 -6.31 2.20
N LEU A 34 -11.31 -6.42 2.45
CA LEU A 34 -10.56 -7.68 2.31
C LEU A 34 -11.17 -8.82 3.16
N ARG A 35 -11.56 -8.53 4.40
CA ARG A 35 -12.24 -9.50 5.29
C ARG A 35 -13.60 -9.98 4.76
N LYS A 36 -14.31 -9.12 4.04
CA LYS A 36 -15.65 -9.40 3.49
C LYS A 36 -15.63 -10.02 2.10
N LEU A 37 -14.46 -10.19 1.49
CA LEU A 37 -14.35 -10.93 0.24
C LEU A 37 -14.86 -12.36 0.43
N PRO A 38 -15.52 -12.94 -0.59
CA PRO A 38 -15.92 -14.34 -0.56
C PRO A 38 -14.70 -15.26 -0.48
N GLU A 39 -14.91 -16.48 -0.02
CA GLU A 39 -13.91 -17.55 -0.15
C GLU A 39 -13.82 -17.99 -1.62
N SER A 40 -12.61 -18.29 -2.07
CA SER A 40 -12.26 -18.64 -3.46
C SER A 40 -12.93 -17.71 -4.49
N PRO A 41 -12.65 -16.40 -4.45
CA PRO A 41 -13.24 -15.44 -5.39
C PRO A 41 -12.93 -15.85 -6.84
N LYS A 42 -13.91 -15.69 -7.73
CA LYS A 42 -13.74 -15.97 -9.17
C LYS A 42 -12.91 -14.91 -9.90
N PHE A 43 -12.64 -13.79 -9.22
CA PHE A 43 -11.90 -12.66 -9.74
C PHE A 43 -10.50 -12.61 -9.14
N LYS A 44 -9.58 -12.06 -9.92
CA LYS A 44 -8.20 -11.82 -9.51
C LYS A 44 -8.08 -10.51 -8.74
N ILE A 45 -7.08 -10.42 -7.87
CA ILE A 45 -6.85 -9.23 -7.05
C ILE A 45 -5.42 -8.74 -7.23
N ALA A 46 -5.26 -7.44 -7.44
CA ALA A 46 -3.98 -6.74 -7.37
C ALA A 46 -4.04 -5.63 -6.30
N GLY A 47 -2.97 -5.50 -5.54
CA GLY A 47 -2.87 -4.54 -4.43
C GLY A 47 -2.18 -3.23 -4.82
N PHE A 48 -2.52 -2.16 -4.13
CA PHE A 48 -1.77 -0.91 -4.16
C PHE A 48 -1.74 -0.28 -2.76
N PHE A 49 -0.61 0.25 -2.32
CA PHE A 49 -0.60 1.09 -1.13
C PHE A 49 0.42 2.22 -1.18
N THR A 50 0.16 3.25 -0.40
CA THR A 50 1.09 4.38 -0.21
C THR A 50 1.64 4.39 1.21
N HIS A 51 2.90 4.78 1.37
CA HIS A 51 3.55 4.87 2.68
C HIS A 51 4.45 6.10 2.77
N SER A 52 4.76 6.51 3.99
CA SER A 52 5.68 7.64 4.26
C SER A 52 6.96 7.15 4.92
N THR A 53 7.47 6.00 4.49
CA THR A 53 8.78 5.49 4.92
C THR A 53 9.66 5.23 3.72
N THR A 54 10.98 5.25 3.94
CA THR A 54 11.96 4.80 2.96
C THR A 54 11.65 3.35 2.56
N PRO A 55 11.73 2.99 1.26
CA PRO A 55 11.59 1.62 0.80
C PRO A 55 12.60 0.67 1.50
N PRO A 56 12.28 -0.63 1.61
CA PRO A 56 13.13 -1.59 2.32
C PRO A 56 14.45 -1.89 1.57
N GLU A 57 14.54 -1.52 0.29
CA GLU A 57 15.76 -1.64 -0.50
C GLU A 57 16.89 -0.74 0.06
N GLY A 58 18.12 -1.24 0.02
CA GLY A 58 19.30 -0.52 0.50
C GLY A 58 19.96 -1.21 1.68
N ASN A 59 19.66 -0.77 2.91
CA ASN A 59 20.36 -1.22 4.12
C ASN A 59 19.42 -1.80 5.19
N THR A 60 19.99 -2.42 6.22
CA THR A 60 19.26 -3.05 7.32
C THR A 60 18.38 -2.06 8.11
N LYS A 61 18.81 -0.81 8.28
CA LYS A 61 18.03 0.25 8.97
C LYS A 61 16.75 0.55 8.18
N ASN A 62 16.85 0.71 6.86
CA ASN A 62 15.70 0.96 5.98
C ASN A 62 14.72 -0.19 6.00
N LYS A 63 15.23 -1.43 5.93
CA LYS A 63 14.38 -2.62 6.01
C LYS A 63 13.64 -2.69 7.34
N SER A 64 14.34 -2.53 8.47
CA SER A 64 13.72 -2.55 9.80
C SER A 64 12.64 -1.49 9.92
N LEU A 65 12.95 -0.26 9.48
CA LEU A 65 12.01 0.84 9.54
C LEU A 65 10.77 0.59 8.66
N TYR A 66 11.00 0.09 7.44
CA TYR A 66 9.91 -0.27 6.55
C TYR A 66 9.03 -1.35 7.17
N ASP A 67 9.63 -2.38 7.77
CA ASP A 67 8.91 -3.47 8.42
C ASP A 67 8.06 -2.97 9.60
N ASP A 68 8.58 -2.04 10.40
CA ASP A 68 7.88 -1.43 11.53
C ASP A 68 6.73 -0.51 11.10
N TRP A 69 6.87 0.20 9.97
CA TRP A 69 5.90 1.24 9.55
C TRP A 69 4.94 0.83 8.43
N ALA A 70 5.39 0.05 7.45
CA ALA A 70 4.61 -0.30 6.26
C ALA A 70 4.59 -1.82 5.99
N GLY A 71 5.36 -2.59 6.76
CA GLY A 71 5.47 -4.04 6.59
C GLY A 71 4.15 -4.78 6.75
N ASN A 72 3.22 -4.29 7.58
CA ASN A 72 1.91 -4.96 7.70
C ASN A 72 1.02 -4.69 6.48
N CYS A 73 1.23 -3.62 5.72
CA CYS A 73 0.43 -3.33 4.53
C CYS A 73 0.53 -4.45 3.48
N SER A 74 1.74 -4.98 3.24
CA SER A 74 1.93 -6.14 2.36
C SER A 74 1.41 -7.43 3.01
N LYS A 75 1.69 -7.65 4.30
CA LYS A 75 1.21 -8.83 5.04
C LYS A 75 -0.32 -8.95 5.03
N SER A 76 -1.05 -7.84 5.06
CA SER A 76 -2.51 -7.84 4.99
C SER A 76 -3.05 -8.37 3.66
N PHE A 77 -2.38 -8.08 2.54
CA PHE A 77 -2.71 -8.69 1.25
C PHE A 77 -2.35 -10.18 1.21
N GLU A 78 -1.17 -10.56 1.70
CA GLU A 78 -0.75 -11.97 1.76
C GLU A 78 -1.66 -12.80 2.66
N LYS A 79 -2.08 -12.24 3.79
CA LYS A 79 -3.04 -12.85 4.69
C LYS A 79 -4.39 -13.05 3.99
N MET A 80 -4.88 -12.03 3.26
CA MET A 80 -6.12 -12.16 2.49
C MET A 80 -6.02 -13.26 1.44
N LYS A 81 -4.91 -13.33 0.69
CA LYS A 81 -4.64 -14.39 -0.28
C LYS A 81 -4.81 -15.78 0.35
N GLN A 82 -4.21 -15.99 1.53
CA GLN A 82 -4.29 -17.25 2.27
C GLN A 82 -5.69 -17.53 2.82
N GLU A 83 -6.28 -16.58 3.56
CA GLU A 83 -7.59 -16.76 4.22
C GLU A 83 -8.73 -16.94 3.23
N LYS A 84 -8.63 -16.33 2.04
CA LYS A 84 -9.68 -16.37 1.02
C LYS A 84 -9.39 -17.36 -0.09
N ASN A 85 -8.21 -17.99 -0.12
CA ASN A 85 -7.77 -18.78 -1.27
C ASN A 85 -7.93 -17.97 -2.59
N ALA A 86 -7.56 -16.70 -2.55
CA ALA A 86 -7.76 -15.77 -3.65
C ALA A 86 -6.56 -15.77 -4.61
N GLU A 87 -6.82 -15.62 -5.91
CA GLU A 87 -5.77 -15.39 -6.90
C GLU A 87 -5.24 -13.95 -6.78
N PHE A 88 -4.21 -13.79 -5.94
CA PHE A 88 -3.55 -12.51 -5.72
C PHE A 88 -2.31 -12.36 -6.61
N LEU A 89 -2.35 -11.36 -7.48
CA LEU A 89 -1.35 -11.11 -8.53
C LEU A 89 -0.17 -10.24 -8.07
N GLY A 90 -0.18 -9.78 -6.82
CA GLY A 90 0.87 -8.94 -6.23
C GLY A 90 0.40 -7.53 -5.92
N PHE A 91 1.32 -6.67 -5.48
CA PHE A 91 1.02 -5.28 -5.12
C PHE A 91 2.07 -4.29 -5.61
N PHE A 92 1.62 -3.07 -5.90
CA PHE A 92 2.49 -1.90 -6.05
C PHE A 92 2.50 -1.08 -4.76
N ARG A 93 3.67 -0.49 -4.44
CA ARG A 93 3.83 0.42 -3.30
C ARG A 93 4.46 1.71 -3.78
N CYS A 94 4.03 2.83 -3.22
CA CYS A 94 4.56 4.14 -3.58
C CYS A 94 4.82 4.97 -2.33
N GLN A 95 5.98 5.62 -2.28
CA GLN A 95 6.27 6.56 -1.22
C GLN A 95 5.47 7.85 -1.44
N ARG A 96 4.99 8.48 -0.38
CA ARG A 96 4.31 9.77 -0.44
C ARG A 96 4.61 10.62 0.79
N ALA A 97 4.58 11.93 0.61
CA ALA A 97 4.64 12.89 1.70
C ALA A 97 3.67 12.52 2.84
N PRO A 98 4.14 12.47 4.09
CA PRO A 98 3.29 12.20 5.24
C PRO A 98 2.25 13.31 5.44
N SER A 99 1.11 12.97 6.04
CA SER A 99 0.21 13.99 6.58
C SER A 99 0.84 14.65 7.82
N PRO A 100 0.43 15.85 8.25
CA PRO A 100 1.08 16.54 9.37
C PRO A 100 1.20 15.73 10.67
N GLY A 101 0.20 14.88 10.97
CA GLY A 101 0.25 13.99 12.14
C GLY A 101 1.26 12.85 11.98
N ILE A 102 1.33 12.26 10.79
CA ILE A 102 2.32 11.21 10.47
C ILE A 102 3.73 11.82 10.43
N GLU A 103 3.86 13.02 9.88
CA GLU A 103 5.11 13.79 9.82
C GLU A 103 5.68 13.98 11.22
N THR A 104 4.85 14.48 12.15
CA THR A 104 5.21 14.65 13.56
C THR A 104 5.68 13.34 14.19
N PHE A 105 4.94 12.25 13.96
CA PHE A 105 5.30 10.93 14.49
C PHE A 105 6.66 10.45 13.98
N ILE A 106 6.91 10.57 12.66
CA ILE A 106 8.16 10.13 12.04
C ILE A 106 9.35 10.92 12.60
N HIS A 107 9.25 12.25 12.68
CA HIS A 107 10.33 13.08 13.21
C HIS A 107 10.63 12.73 14.68
N GLN A 108 9.60 12.51 15.50
CA GLN A 108 9.80 12.25 16.93
C GLN A 108 10.28 10.82 17.25
N THR A 109 9.87 9.85 16.44
CA THR A 109 10.02 8.43 16.79
C THR A 109 11.08 7.73 15.95
N ILE A 110 11.21 8.12 14.68
CA ILE A 110 11.96 7.39 13.66
C ILE A 110 13.22 8.16 13.24
N ILE A 111 13.05 9.34 12.64
CA ILE A 111 14.15 10.16 12.10
C ILE A 111 14.40 11.31 13.06
N LYS A 112 15.20 11.05 14.10
CA LYS A 112 15.37 11.98 15.24
C LYS A 112 16.39 13.08 15.02
N TYR A 113 17.24 12.95 14.01
CA TYR A 113 18.28 13.92 13.69
C TYR A 113 17.77 14.89 12.62
N GLU A 114 17.96 16.19 12.85
CA GLU A 114 17.39 17.25 12.01
C GLU A 114 17.92 17.23 10.57
N ASP A 115 19.18 16.89 10.37
CA ASP A 115 19.79 16.74 9.05
C ASP A 115 19.16 15.59 8.26
N GLU A 116 19.06 14.39 8.86
CA GLU A 116 18.36 13.24 8.28
C GLU A 116 16.88 13.58 7.99
N TRP A 117 16.25 14.38 8.84
CA TRP A 117 14.85 14.79 8.72
C TRP A 117 14.62 15.72 7.52
N GLN A 118 15.45 16.75 7.37
CA GLN A 118 15.35 17.69 6.25
C GLN A 118 15.54 16.99 4.90
N ASP A 119 16.50 16.07 4.82
CA ASP A 119 16.73 15.27 3.62
C ASP A 119 15.53 14.36 3.31
N TYR A 120 14.99 13.67 4.32
CA TYR A 120 13.79 12.84 4.18
C TYR A 120 12.58 13.65 3.69
N ILE A 121 12.26 14.80 4.31
CA ILE A 121 11.11 15.62 3.92
C ILE A 121 11.29 16.20 2.52
N LYS A 122 12.50 16.63 2.18
CA LYS A 122 12.80 17.14 0.83
C LYS A 122 12.59 16.06 -0.23
N GLY A 123 13.00 14.82 0.06
CA GLY A 123 12.75 13.67 -0.82
C GLY A 123 11.26 13.36 -0.96
N THR A 124 10.57 13.13 0.16
CA THR A 124 9.17 12.66 0.17
C THR A 124 8.17 13.65 -0.44
N LYS A 125 8.45 14.96 -0.43
CA LYS A 125 7.61 15.99 -1.06
C LYS A 125 7.51 15.86 -2.57
N ASN A 126 8.50 15.24 -3.22
CA ASN A 126 8.52 15.09 -4.66
C ASN A 126 7.83 13.80 -5.14
N HIS A 127 7.39 12.94 -4.22
CA HIS A 127 6.70 11.70 -4.55
C HIS A 127 5.15 11.84 -4.44
N PRO A 128 4.37 11.23 -5.37
CA PRO A 128 4.83 10.44 -6.50
C PRO A 128 5.51 11.31 -7.57
N ASP A 129 6.66 10.86 -8.05
CA ASP A 129 7.38 11.47 -9.17
C ASP A 129 7.05 10.78 -10.50
N GLN A 130 7.73 11.18 -11.57
CA GLN A 130 7.52 10.58 -12.90
C GLN A 130 7.87 9.08 -12.92
N ASN A 131 8.90 8.66 -12.18
CA ASN A 131 9.32 7.27 -12.10
C ASN A 131 8.30 6.44 -11.29
N ASP A 132 7.71 6.98 -10.21
CA ASP A 132 6.60 6.33 -9.51
C ASP A 132 5.41 6.07 -10.43
N LEU A 133 5.05 7.06 -11.25
CA LEU A 133 3.95 6.94 -12.21
C LEU A 133 4.24 5.92 -13.31
N GLU A 134 5.48 5.88 -13.81
CA GLU A 134 5.91 4.89 -14.80
C GLU A 134 5.93 3.48 -14.23
N ASN A 135 6.43 3.30 -13.00
CA ASN A 135 6.41 2.02 -12.30
C ASN A 135 4.98 1.55 -12.00
N ALA A 136 4.08 2.46 -11.62
CA ALA A 136 2.66 2.14 -11.43
C ALA A 136 2.00 1.67 -12.73
N LYS A 137 2.29 2.35 -13.86
CA LYS A 137 1.80 1.95 -15.19
C LYS A 137 2.35 0.59 -15.62
N LYS A 138 3.64 0.37 -15.40
CA LYS A 138 4.31 -0.91 -15.70
C LYS A 138 3.69 -2.04 -14.90
N PHE A 139 3.53 -1.87 -13.60
CA PHE A 139 2.84 -2.84 -12.74
C PHE A 139 1.43 -3.14 -13.26
N ALA A 140 0.62 -2.11 -13.55
CA ALA A 140 -0.73 -2.33 -14.06
C ALA A 140 -0.72 -3.11 -15.40
N ALA A 141 0.21 -2.81 -16.30
CA ALA A 141 0.35 -3.53 -17.56
C ALA A 141 0.74 -5.01 -17.36
N GLU A 142 1.67 -5.29 -16.44
CA GLU A 142 2.08 -6.66 -16.09
C GLU A 142 0.95 -7.49 -15.47
N ILE A 143 0.09 -6.85 -14.66
CA ILE A 143 -1.10 -7.48 -14.08
C ILE A 143 -2.14 -7.78 -15.17
N LEU A 144 -2.38 -6.84 -16.08
CA LEU A 144 -3.34 -7.01 -17.18
C LEU A 144 -2.93 -8.13 -18.15
N GLN A 145 -1.63 -8.39 -18.32
CA GLN A 145 -1.12 -9.50 -19.13
C GLN A 145 -1.34 -10.88 -18.49
N GLN A 146 -1.66 -10.93 -17.19
CA GLN A 146 -1.94 -12.16 -16.46
C GLN A 146 -3.45 -12.48 -16.38
N CYS A 147 -4.30 -11.67 -17.01
CA CYS A 147 -5.76 -11.83 -17.06
C CYS A 147 -6.19 -12.29 -18.45
#